data_AF-A0A7Y9XSP8-F1
#
_entry.id   AF-A0A7Y9XSP8-F1
#
_cell.length_a   1.000
_cell.length_b   1.000
_cell.length_c   1.000
_cell.angle_alpha   90.00
_cell.angle_beta   90.00
_cell.angle_gamma   90.00
#
_symmetry.space_group_name_H-M   'P 1'
#
loop_
_entity.id
_entity.type
_entity.pdbx_description
1 polymer ?
#
loop_
_entity_poly.entity_id
_entity_poly.type
_entity_poly.pdbx_seq_one_letter_code
_entity_poly.pdbx_strand_id
1 'polypeptide(L)'
;MAKFQITQSTMLPVFFNTDANVGYNSPNRQEDVFLVTFLMRCAASCSVIEREIKPDFERITVGTVNEHFIATVRKWERLRGTMQDGWISTARGSVNYQGRNGPAAFLVAVLNWDTGKAFPNAFPRIDLIPQCPAPVTALVRRSLCISG
;
A
#
# COMPACT_ATOMS: atom_id res chain seq x y z
N MET A 1 -22.09 33.13 14.61
CA MET A 1 -20.80 32.67 14.04
C MET A 1 -20.63 31.20 14.38
N ALA A 2 -20.80 30.32 13.40
CA ALA A 2 -20.64 28.88 13.60
C ALA A 2 -19.14 28.53 13.64
N LYS A 3 -18.68 27.99 14.77
CA LYS A 3 -17.35 27.40 14.90
C LYS A 3 -17.36 26.04 14.21
N PHE A 4 -16.67 25.92 13.08
CA PHE A 4 -16.29 24.61 12.56
C PHE A 4 -15.24 24.01 13.48
N GLN A 5 -15.66 23.15 14.40
CA GLN A 5 -14.77 22.19 15.03
C GLN A 5 -14.54 21.06 14.03
N ILE A 6 -13.33 21.00 13.48
CA ILE A 6 -12.83 19.76 12.88
C ILE A 6 -12.66 18.79 14.05
N THR A 7 -13.70 18.02 14.35
CA THR A 7 -13.54 16.81 15.15
C THR A 7 -12.51 15.95 14.42
N GLN A 8 -11.39 15.68 15.10
CA GLN A 8 -10.39 14.69 14.68
C GLN A 8 -11.08 13.33 14.54
N SER A 9 -11.69 13.10 13.38
CA SER A 9 -12.02 11.76 12.93
C SER A 9 -10.71 10.98 12.90
N THR A 10 -10.74 9.78 13.46
CA THR A 10 -9.72 8.74 13.48
C THR A 10 -9.36 8.26 12.06
N MET A 11 -9.06 9.18 11.16
CA MET A 11 -8.61 8.89 9.81
C MET A 11 -7.17 8.40 9.91
N LEU A 12 -6.97 7.15 9.51
CA LEU A 12 -5.64 6.62 9.28
C LEU A 12 -4.87 7.62 8.41
N PRO A 13 -3.66 8.08 8.82
CA PRO A 13 -2.88 9.03 8.03
C PRO A 13 -2.21 8.35 6.82
N VAL A 14 -2.99 7.62 6.03
CA VAL A 14 -2.62 7.03 4.73
C VAL A 14 -3.60 7.54 3.68
N PHE A 15 -3.11 7.84 2.48
CA PHE A 15 -3.98 8.26 1.37
C PHE A 15 -4.75 7.08 0.79
N PHE A 16 -4.09 5.93 0.70
CA PHE A 16 -4.64 4.69 0.19
C PHE A 16 -4.63 3.62 1.28
N ASN A 17 -5.76 2.96 1.48
CA ASN A 17 -5.89 1.75 2.30
C ASN A 17 -6.61 0.69 1.46
N THR A 18 -6.66 -0.54 1.96
CA THR A 18 -7.42 -1.62 1.33
C THR A 18 -8.71 -1.89 2.10
N ASP A 19 -9.76 -2.32 1.41
CA ASP A 19 -10.99 -2.75 2.06
C ASP A 19 -10.88 -4.17 2.64
N ALA A 20 -9.99 -4.99 2.09
CA ALA A 20 -9.66 -6.32 2.57
C ALA A 20 -8.15 -6.60 2.52
N ASN A 21 -7.74 -7.66 3.23
CA ASN A 21 -6.35 -8.14 3.16
C ASN A 21 -6.04 -8.66 1.75
N VAL A 22 -4.76 -8.53 1.35
CA VAL A 22 -4.25 -8.96 0.04
C VAL A 22 -3.05 -9.88 0.22
N GLY A 23 -3.18 -11.15 -0.18
CA GLY A 23 -2.12 -12.15 -0.14
C GLY A 23 -2.62 -13.54 0.19
N TYR A 24 -1.76 -14.32 0.86
CA TYR A 24 -2.03 -15.69 1.26
C TYR A 24 -3.32 -15.79 2.09
N ASN A 25 -4.19 -16.77 1.79
CA ASN A 25 -5.47 -17.00 2.50
C ASN A 25 -6.32 -15.76 2.80
N SER A 26 -6.21 -14.73 1.97
CA SER A 26 -6.91 -13.45 2.14
C SER A 26 -8.05 -13.30 1.13
N PRO A 27 -9.03 -12.41 1.36
CA PRO A 27 -10.14 -12.22 0.43
C PRO A 27 -9.72 -11.77 -0.97
N ASN A 28 -8.59 -11.07 -1.10
CA ASN A 28 -8.02 -10.66 -2.39
C ASN A 28 -9.02 -9.92 -3.29
N ARG A 29 -9.74 -8.93 -2.73
CA ARG A 29 -10.64 -8.09 -3.54
C ARG A 29 -9.85 -7.46 -4.68
N GLN A 30 -10.36 -7.57 -5.90
CA GLN A 30 -9.60 -7.26 -7.10
C GLN A 30 -9.02 -5.83 -7.10
N GLU A 31 -9.78 -4.85 -6.61
CA GLU A 31 -9.32 -3.46 -6.52
C GLU A 31 -8.16 -3.29 -5.53
N ASP A 32 -8.22 -3.95 -4.38
CA ASP A 32 -7.15 -3.97 -3.39
C ASP A 32 -5.90 -4.67 -3.95
N VAL A 33 -6.08 -5.77 -4.68
CA VAL A 33 -4.98 -6.48 -5.37
C VAL A 33 -4.29 -5.55 -6.36
N PHE A 34 -5.05 -4.85 -7.21
CA PHE A 34 -4.49 -3.88 -8.16
C PHE A 34 -3.76 -2.75 -7.46
N LEU A 35 -4.36 -2.17 -6.42
CA LEU A 35 -3.76 -1.09 -5.64
C LEU A 35 -2.43 -1.54 -5.01
N VAL A 36 -2.44 -2.63 -4.26
CA VAL A 36 -1.27 -3.12 -3.51
C VAL A 36 -0.14 -3.51 -4.46
N THR A 37 -0.43 -4.32 -5.48
CA THR A 37 0.61 -4.76 -6.43
C THR A 37 1.18 -3.60 -7.24
N PHE A 38 0.37 -2.59 -7.57
CA PHE A 38 0.88 -1.38 -8.22
C PHE A 38 1.76 -0.56 -7.28
N LEU A 39 1.33 -0.31 -6.04
CA LEU A 39 2.14 0.41 -5.05
C LEU A 39 3.46 -0.30 -4.73
N MET A 40 3.48 -1.64 -4.70
CA MET A 40 4.73 -2.40 -4.57
C MET A 40 5.68 -2.13 -5.75
N ARG A 41 5.18 -2.15 -6.99
CA ARG A 41 6.01 -1.78 -8.16
C ARG A 41 6.50 -0.34 -8.10
N CYS A 42 5.68 0.61 -7.64
CA CYS A 42 6.09 2.00 -7.45
C CYS A 42 7.18 2.13 -6.37
N ALA A 43 7.02 1.42 -5.25
CA ALA A 43 7.96 1.46 -4.14
C ALA A 43 9.36 0.92 -4.53
N ALA A 44 9.47 0.05 -5.55
CA ALA A 44 10.76 -0.34 -6.11
C ALA A 44 11.56 0.86 -6.66
N SER A 45 10.90 1.92 -7.13
CA SER A 45 11.59 3.15 -7.57
C SER A 45 12.07 4.02 -6.40
N CYS A 46 11.68 3.71 -5.16
CA CYS A 46 12.09 4.44 -3.98
C CYS A 46 13.56 4.16 -3.64
N SER A 47 14.33 5.17 -3.26
CA SER A 47 15.75 5.01 -2.90
C SER A 47 15.97 4.43 -1.50
N VAL A 48 14.94 4.50 -0.63
CA VAL A 48 15.02 4.05 0.77
C VAL A 48 14.53 2.62 0.97
N ILE A 49 13.92 2.00 -0.05
CA ILE A 49 13.51 0.61 0.04
C ILE A 49 14.74 -0.29 0.19
N GLU A 50 14.62 -1.38 0.95
CA GLU A 50 15.73 -2.29 1.18
C GLU A 50 16.23 -2.85 -0.16
N ARG A 51 17.54 -2.70 -0.44
CA ARG A 51 18.15 -3.17 -1.71
C ARG A 51 17.87 -4.64 -1.98
N GLU A 52 17.71 -5.44 -0.94
CA GLU A 52 17.45 -6.87 -1.03
C GLU A 52 16.03 -7.20 -1.55
N ILE A 53 15.01 -6.37 -1.27
CA ILE A 53 13.62 -6.64 -1.66
C ILE A 53 13.23 -5.97 -2.99
N LYS A 54 13.98 -4.94 -3.40
CA LYS A 54 13.70 -4.18 -4.62
C LYS A 54 13.52 -5.04 -5.89
N PRO A 55 14.39 -6.02 -6.21
CA PRO A 55 14.20 -6.85 -7.40
C PRO A 55 12.93 -7.73 -7.33
N ASP A 56 12.44 -8.04 -6.12
CA ASP A 56 11.20 -8.78 -5.95
C ASP A 56 9.99 -7.91 -6.26
N PHE A 57 10.02 -6.65 -5.81
CA PHE A 57 9.00 -5.64 -6.09
C PHE A 57 8.90 -5.30 -7.58
N GLU A 58 10.04 -5.16 -8.28
CA GLU A 58 10.09 -4.90 -9.72
C GLU A 58 9.42 -6.01 -10.54
N ARG A 59 9.48 -7.26 -10.05
CA ARG A 59 8.92 -8.46 -10.70
C ARG A 59 7.46 -8.74 -10.35
N ILE A 60 6.85 -7.96 -9.46
CA ILE A 60 5.44 -8.13 -9.11
C ILE A 60 4.58 -7.93 -10.37
N THR A 61 3.69 -8.89 -10.64
CA THR A 61 2.68 -8.76 -11.70
C THR A 61 1.48 -7.99 -11.15
N VAL A 62 1.22 -6.81 -11.70
CA VAL A 62 0.11 -5.95 -11.26
C VAL A 62 -1.23 -6.63 -11.47
N GLY A 63 -2.09 -6.61 -10.46
CA GLY A 63 -3.42 -7.22 -10.48
C GLY A 63 -3.46 -8.70 -10.15
N THR A 64 -2.33 -9.32 -9.78
CA THR A 64 -2.24 -10.76 -9.50
C THR A 64 -1.64 -11.04 -8.13
N VAL A 65 -2.26 -11.96 -7.37
CA VAL A 65 -1.66 -12.59 -6.18
C VAL A 65 -1.19 -13.99 -6.57
N ASN A 66 0.11 -14.15 -6.81
CA ASN A 66 0.74 -15.43 -7.14
C ASN A 66 1.78 -15.83 -6.06
N GLU A 67 2.43 -16.96 -6.24
CA GLU A 67 3.45 -17.45 -5.30
C GLU A 67 4.60 -16.45 -5.13
N HIS A 68 5.02 -15.77 -6.20
CA HIS A 68 6.05 -14.74 -6.15
C HIS A 68 5.62 -13.56 -5.27
N PHE A 69 4.39 -13.07 -5.41
CA PHE A 69 3.83 -12.03 -4.54
C PHE A 69 3.87 -12.46 -3.07
N ILE A 70 3.37 -13.66 -2.75
CA ILE A 70 3.29 -14.15 -1.37
C ILE A 70 4.70 -14.30 -0.77
N ALA A 71 5.64 -14.88 -1.52
CA ALA A 71 7.03 -15.01 -1.09
C ALA A 71 7.70 -13.64 -0.88
N THR A 72 7.40 -12.66 -1.75
CA THR A 72 7.88 -11.29 -1.63
C THR A 72 7.37 -10.62 -0.36
N VAL A 73 6.07 -10.74 -0.06
CA VAL A 73 5.48 -10.18 1.17
C VAL A 73 6.12 -10.81 2.41
N ARG A 74 6.24 -12.15 2.47
CA ARG A 74 6.91 -12.83 3.60
C ARG A 74 8.35 -12.40 3.79
N LYS A 75 9.09 -12.23 2.69
CA LYS A 75 10.47 -11.74 2.74
C LYS A 75 10.51 -10.32 3.30
N TRP A 76 9.61 -9.44 2.85
CA TRP A 76 9.55 -8.07 3.34
C TRP A 76 9.17 -8.01 4.82
N GLU A 77 8.19 -8.79 5.24
CA GLU A 77 7.79 -8.95 6.64
C GLU A 77 8.95 -9.40 7.52
N ARG A 78 9.75 -10.36 7.04
CA ARG A 78 10.95 -10.86 7.72
C ARG A 78 12.01 -9.77 7.88
N LEU A 79 12.33 -9.05 6.81
CA LEU A 79 13.29 -7.94 6.85
C LEU A 79 12.88 -6.86 7.85
N ARG A 80 11.58 -6.70 8.03
CA ARG A 80 10.96 -5.75 8.94
C ARG A 80 10.74 -6.26 10.36
N GLY A 81 11.08 -7.51 10.66
CA GLY A 81 10.86 -8.12 11.98
C GLY A 81 9.38 -8.27 12.37
N THR A 82 8.48 -8.31 11.38
CA THR A 82 7.03 -8.42 11.57
C THR A 82 6.52 -9.86 11.38
N MET A 83 5.22 -10.09 11.57
CA MET A 83 4.58 -11.38 11.30
C MET A 83 4.73 -11.74 9.82
N GLN A 84 5.16 -12.98 9.54
CA GLN A 84 5.46 -13.47 8.19
C GLN A 84 4.28 -14.24 7.59
N ASP A 85 3.08 -13.67 7.64
CA ASP A 85 1.84 -14.35 7.22
C ASP A 85 1.70 -14.38 5.68
N GLY A 86 2.39 -13.49 4.97
CA GLY A 86 2.38 -13.41 3.52
C GLY A 86 1.16 -12.69 2.96
N TRP A 87 0.59 -11.76 3.73
CA TRP A 87 -0.44 -10.86 3.24
C TRP A 87 -0.25 -9.42 3.73
N ILE A 88 -0.72 -8.47 2.92
CA ILE A 88 -0.78 -7.07 3.30
C ILE A 88 -2.14 -6.84 3.96
N SER A 89 -2.10 -6.53 5.25
CA SER A 89 -3.30 -6.28 6.05
C SER A 89 -3.87 -4.87 5.82
N THR A 90 -5.19 -4.74 5.83
CA THR A 90 -5.88 -3.45 5.93
C THR A 90 -5.45 -2.73 7.21
N ALA A 91 -4.98 -1.49 7.10
CA ALA A 91 -4.67 -0.68 8.27
C ALA A 91 -5.96 -0.30 9.02
N ARG A 92 -5.92 -0.29 10.37
CA ARG A 92 -7.09 -0.03 11.23
C ARG A 92 -6.72 0.89 12.39
N GLY A 93 -7.41 2.03 12.52
CA GLY A 93 -7.29 2.99 13.63
C GLY A 93 -5.96 3.76 13.75
N SER A 94 -4.83 3.16 13.36
CA SER A 94 -3.48 3.72 13.37
C SER A 94 -2.63 3.14 12.23
N VAL A 95 -1.58 3.85 11.81
CA VAL A 95 -0.56 3.32 10.88
C VAL A 95 0.31 2.25 11.51
N ASN A 96 0.36 2.20 12.84
CA ASN A 96 1.11 1.22 13.60
C ASN A 96 0.16 0.28 14.33
N TYR A 97 0.58 -0.97 14.46
CA TYR A 97 -0.02 -1.99 15.31
C TYR A 97 1.01 -2.54 16.29
N GLN A 98 0.54 -3.20 17.35
CA GLN A 98 1.42 -3.91 18.26
C GLN A 98 1.79 -5.27 17.66
N GLY A 99 3.01 -5.37 17.13
CA GLY A 99 3.56 -6.62 16.64
C GLY A 99 4.22 -7.45 17.75
N ARG A 100 4.61 -8.69 17.40
CA ARG A 100 5.29 -9.62 18.31
C ARG A 100 6.60 -9.06 18.89
N ASN A 101 7.32 -8.26 18.10
CA ASN A 101 8.64 -7.72 18.46
C ASN A 101 8.58 -6.21 18.81
N GLY A 102 7.39 -5.68 19.09
CA GLY A 102 7.17 -4.26 19.34
C GLY A 102 6.28 -3.60 18.30
N PRO A 103 6.14 -2.27 18.36
CA PRO A 103 5.34 -1.50 17.40
C PRO A 103 5.83 -1.70 15.97
N ALA A 104 4.91 -1.96 15.05
CA ALA A 104 5.20 -2.15 13.64
C ALA A 104 4.21 -1.35 12.78
N ALA A 105 4.68 -0.81 11.66
CA ALA A 105 3.81 -0.16 10.68
C ALA A 105 3.09 -1.20 9.83
N PHE A 106 1.82 -0.96 9.49
CA PHE A 106 1.12 -1.74 8.46
C PHE A 106 1.86 -1.58 7.11
N LEU A 107 2.06 -2.67 6.38
CA LEU A 107 2.77 -2.64 5.09
C LEU A 107 2.07 -1.71 4.08
N VAL A 108 0.74 -1.62 4.09
CA VAL A 108 0.00 -0.67 3.23
C VAL A 108 0.38 0.80 3.55
N ALA A 109 0.64 1.13 4.81
CA ALA A 109 1.09 2.46 5.20
C ALA A 109 2.54 2.72 4.74
N VAL A 110 3.40 1.71 4.84
CA VAL A 110 4.77 1.77 4.31
C VAL A 110 4.75 1.98 2.79
N LEU A 111 3.89 1.27 2.06
CA LEU A 111 3.74 1.44 0.61
C LEU A 111 3.29 2.85 0.21
N ASN A 112 2.37 3.47 0.96
CA ASN A 112 1.98 4.85 0.74
C ASN A 112 3.19 5.79 0.86
N TRP A 113 3.94 5.64 1.94
CA TRP A 113 5.11 6.47 2.23
C TRP A 113 6.20 6.31 1.18
N ASP A 114 6.55 5.08 0.82
CA ASP A 114 7.61 4.80 -0.14
C ASP A 114 7.22 5.23 -1.56
N THR A 115 5.94 5.07 -1.94
CA THR A 115 5.42 5.61 -3.20
C THR A 115 5.46 7.13 -3.23
N GLY A 116 5.08 7.79 -2.13
CA GLY A 116 5.16 9.24 -1.99
C GLY A 116 6.59 9.77 -2.12
N LYS A 117 7.57 9.05 -1.58
CA LYS A 117 8.99 9.38 -1.75
C LYS A 117 9.52 9.12 -3.16
N ALA A 118 9.07 8.05 -3.80
CA ALA A 118 9.48 7.73 -5.16
C ALA A 118 8.89 8.71 -6.20
N PHE A 119 7.68 9.21 -5.96
CA PHE A 119 6.94 10.07 -6.89
C PHE A 119 6.36 11.31 -6.19
N PRO A 120 7.20 12.21 -5.64
CA PRO A 120 6.73 13.31 -4.79
C PRO A 120 5.82 14.31 -5.50
N ASN A 121 6.01 14.50 -6.81
CA ASN A 121 5.18 15.42 -7.61
C ASN A 121 3.88 14.78 -8.12
N ALA A 122 3.77 13.45 -8.05
CA ALA A 122 2.57 12.74 -8.50
C ALA A 122 1.72 12.26 -7.32
N PHE A 123 2.30 11.98 -6.15
CA PHE A 123 1.53 11.50 -5.00
C PHE A 123 0.68 12.62 -4.37
N PRO A 124 -0.61 12.41 -4.04
CA PRO A 124 -1.35 11.14 -4.03
C PRO A 124 -2.07 10.77 -5.34
N ARG A 125 -1.90 11.54 -6.43
CA ARG A 125 -2.39 11.21 -7.77
C ARG A 125 -1.58 10.07 -8.42
N ILE A 126 -1.64 8.87 -7.83
CA ILE A 126 -0.93 7.69 -8.35
C ILE A 126 -1.42 7.26 -9.75
N ASP A 127 -2.57 7.77 -10.19
CA ASP A 127 -3.06 7.67 -11.58
C ASP A 127 -2.18 8.43 -12.60
N LEU A 128 -1.37 9.38 -12.14
CA LEU A 128 -0.41 10.13 -12.96
C LEU A 128 0.98 9.46 -13.01
N ILE A 129 1.21 8.39 -12.24
CA ILE A 129 2.47 7.65 -12.26
C ILE A 129 2.54 6.82 -13.56
N PRO A 130 3.69 6.78 -14.26
CA PRO A 130 3.84 5.98 -15.47
C PRO A 130 3.41 4.53 -15.29
N GLN A 131 2.74 3.97 -16.30
CA GLN A 131 2.23 2.59 -16.29
C GLN A 131 1.15 2.29 -15.24
N CYS A 132 0.49 3.32 -14.68
CA CYS A 132 -0.66 3.12 -13.81
C CYS A 132 -1.78 2.35 -14.57
N PRO A 133 -2.23 1.19 -14.06
CA PRO A 133 -3.23 0.38 -14.73
C PRO A 133 -4.61 1.04 -14.62
N ALA A 134 -5.46 0.84 -15.64
CA ALA A 134 -6.80 1.45 -15.69
C ALA A 134 -7.66 1.21 -14.43
N PRO A 135 -7.65 0.02 -13.78
CA PRO A 135 -8.36 -0.19 -12.52
C PRO A 135 -7.90 0.73 -11.37
N VAL A 136 -6.58 1.01 -11.27
CA VAL A 136 -6.06 1.92 -10.24
C VAL A 136 -6.43 3.37 -10.58
N THR A 137 -6.35 3.77 -11.85
CA THR A 137 -6.81 5.09 -12.28
C THR A 137 -8.28 5.32 -11.92
N ALA A 138 -9.14 4.34 -12.16
CA ALA A 138 -10.55 4.41 -11.80
C ALA A 138 -10.75 4.55 -10.29
N LEU A 139 -10.00 3.78 -9.49
CA LEU A 139 -10.00 3.87 -8.03
C LEU A 139 -9.62 5.28 -7.54
N VAL A 140 -8.51 5.84 -8.04
CA VAL A 140 -8.02 7.16 -7.61
C VAL A 140 -9.03 8.26 -7.94
N ARG A 141 -9.60 8.25 -9.16
CA ARG A 141 -10.59 9.25 -9.57
C ARG A 141 -11.83 9.21 -8.68
N ARG A 142 -12.31 8.02 -8.33
CA ARG A 142 -13.43 7.86 -7.38
C ARG A 142 -13.07 8.37 -5.99
N SER A 143 -11.92 7.95 -5.45
CA SER A 143 -11.51 8.29 -4.08
C SER A 143 -11.22 9.77 -3.88
N LEU A 144 -10.78 10.47 -4.92
CA LEU A 144 -10.46 11.90 -4.87
C LEU A 144 -11.59 12.80 -5.41
N CYS A 145 -12.78 12.23 -5.69
CA CYS A 145 -13.92 12.95 -6.26
C CYS A 145 -13.55 13.73 -7.54
N ILE A 146 -12.66 13.19 -8.36
CA ILE A 146 -12.24 13.82 -9.62
C ILE A 146 -13.22 13.38 -10.69
N SER A 147 -14.14 14.27 -11.07
CA SER A 147 -15.01 14.09 -12.23
C SER A 147 -14.15 13.98 -13.49
N GLY A 148 -14.31 12.89 -14.23
CA GLY A 148 -13.71 12.67 -15.54
C GLY A 148 -14.72 12.86 -16.66
#